data_AF-A0A5U2WQK4-F1
#
_entry.id   AF-A0A5U2WQK4-F1
#
_cell.length_a   1.000
_cell.length_b   1.000
_cell.length_c   1.000
_cell.angle_alpha   90.00
_cell.angle_beta   90.00
_cell.angle_gamma   90.00
#
_symmetry.space_group_name_H-M   'P 1'
#
loop_
_entity.id
_entity.type
_entity.pdbx_description
1 polymer ?
#
loop_
_entity_poly.entity_id
_entity_poly.type
_entity_poly.pdbx_seq_one_letter_code
_entity_poly.pdbx_strand_id
1 'polypeptide(L)'
;ISFDCMRKALFIRANTEQYKIDSTIENEYISEKIPEQFPTTIMLEIDLAGGSDDEIAEALRVSLPQWRKVKGVKPAPLDAVRFGYGAIKKLISYRIIPMLDLLAWSERKKVLLSDDRLSRLLYTDEDDDKAIRQGYHIRDADRPFAMKTVEIDFLRQFNFFINKNQHVKEMRVSDVMKLSDSE
;
A
#
# COMPACT_ATOMS: atom_id res chain seq x y z
N ILE A 1 3.83 8.72 -17.80
CA ILE A 1 5.13 9.17 -18.39
C ILE A 1 5.63 10.33 -17.54
N SER A 2 6.85 10.27 -17.00
CA SER A 2 7.42 11.37 -16.21
C SER A 2 7.54 12.64 -17.05
N PHE A 3 7.33 13.81 -16.44
CA PHE A 3 7.51 15.12 -17.10
C PHE A 3 8.93 15.28 -17.68
N ASP A 4 9.93 14.69 -17.03
CA ASP A 4 11.31 14.74 -17.51
C ASP A 4 11.56 13.77 -18.68
N CYS A 5 10.78 12.70 -18.84
CA CYS A 5 10.81 11.87 -20.06
C CYS A 5 10.26 12.64 -21.26
N MET A 6 9.24 13.49 -21.05
CA MET A 6 8.67 14.35 -22.09
C MET A 6 9.65 15.49 -22.47
N ARG A 7 10.34 16.10 -21.49
CA ARG A 7 11.39 17.12 -21.75
C ARG A 7 12.57 16.61 -22.58
N LYS A 8 12.92 15.33 -22.42
CA LYS A 8 14.02 14.69 -23.18
C LYS A 8 13.57 14.12 -24.53
N ALA A 9 12.36 14.48 -24.99
CA ALA A 9 11.81 14.11 -26.30
C ALA A 9 11.71 12.59 -26.58
N LEU A 10 11.73 11.75 -25.55
CA LEU A 10 11.59 10.29 -25.74
C LEU A 10 10.22 9.90 -26.29
N PHE A 11 9.20 10.69 -25.96
CA PHE A 11 7.83 10.49 -26.38
C PHE A 11 7.35 11.73 -27.13
N ILE A 12 6.97 11.54 -28.40
CA ILE A 12 6.40 12.56 -29.27
C ILE A 12 4.89 12.38 -29.27
N ARG A 13 4.14 13.48 -29.21
CA ARG A 13 2.68 13.44 -29.35
C ARG A 13 2.31 12.95 -30.76
N ALA A 14 1.66 11.79 -30.84
CA ALA A 14 1.21 11.19 -32.10
C ALA A 14 -0.14 11.77 -32.56
N ASN A 15 -1.03 12.06 -31.62
CA ASN A 15 -2.32 12.72 -31.85
C ASN A 15 -2.83 13.40 -30.56
N THR A 16 -4.12 13.77 -30.47
CA THR A 16 -4.65 14.52 -29.32
C THR A 16 -4.47 13.81 -27.98
N GLU A 17 -4.47 12.47 -27.95
CA GLU A 17 -4.43 11.68 -26.72
C GLU A 17 -3.29 10.64 -26.64
N GLN A 18 -2.62 10.35 -27.76
CA GLN A 18 -1.58 9.32 -27.82
C GLN A 18 -0.20 9.94 -28.03
N TYR A 19 0.78 9.34 -27.36
CA TYR A 19 2.20 9.63 -27.52
C TYR A 19 2.89 8.39 -28.09
N LYS A 20 3.77 8.59 -29.06
CA LYS A 20 4.63 7.54 -29.62
C LYS A 20 6.07 7.75 -29.18
N ILE A 21 6.86 6.70 -29.15
CA ILE A 21 8.31 6.81 -28.97
C ILE A 21 8.89 7.54 -30.18
N ASP A 22 9.88 8.40 -29.97
CA ASP A 22 10.60 9.03 -31.07
C ASP A 22 11.30 7.94 -31.91
N SER A 23 11.05 7.94 -33.22
CA SER A 23 11.65 6.98 -34.17
C SER A 23 13.19 7.01 -34.15
N THR A 24 13.81 8.08 -33.67
CA THR A 24 15.27 8.18 -33.54
C THR A 24 15.85 7.29 -32.44
N ILE A 25 15.04 6.80 -31.50
CA ILE A 25 15.44 5.97 -30.37
C ILE A 25 14.72 4.62 -30.32
N GLU A 26 14.01 4.26 -31.40
CA GLU A 26 13.18 3.06 -31.51
C GLU A 26 13.98 1.77 -31.24
N ASN A 27 15.30 1.79 -31.50
CA ASN A 27 16.21 0.65 -31.29
C ASN A 27 17.11 0.80 -30.06
N GLU A 28 16.90 1.81 -29.21
CA GLU A 28 17.71 2.07 -28.01
C GLU A 28 16.89 1.85 -26.73
N TYR A 29 17.54 1.35 -25.67
CA TYR A 29 16.86 1.15 -24.39
C TYR A 29 16.58 2.50 -23.72
N ILE A 30 15.30 2.81 -23.46
CA ILE A 30 14.89 4.04 -22.76
C ILE A 30 15.63 4.23 -21.43
N SER A 31 15.92 3.12 -20.72
CA SER A 31 16.68 3.13 -19.47
C SER A 31 18.13 3.60 -19.61
N GLU A 32 18.73 3.49 -20.79
CA GLU A 32 20.11 3.93 -21.08
C GLU A 32 20.17 5.42 -21.45
N LYS A 33 19.11 5.97 -22.03
CA LYS A 33 19.00 7.41 -22.32
C LYS A 33 18.77 8.25 -21.06
N ILE A 34 18.17 7.66 -20.02
CA ILE A 34 17.86 8.35 -18.78
C ILE A 34 18.10 7.46 -17.54
N PRO A 35 19.34 7.02 -17.30
CA PRO A 35 19.65 6.17 -16.14
C PRO A 35 19.37 6.89 -14.81
N GLU A 36 19.52 8.21 -14.78
CA GLU A 36 19.32 9.06 -13.60
C GLU A 36 17.86 9.10 -13.11
N GLN A 37 16.86 8.91 -13.99
CA GLN A 37 15.45 8.92 -13.59
C GLN A 37 14.96 7.56 -13.06
N PHE A 38 15.73 6.49 -13.30
CA PHE A 38 15.34 5.14 -12.92
C PHE A 38 16.44 4.42 -12.13
N PRO A 39 16.90 5.00 -11.00
CA PRO A 39 18.01 4.44 -10.21
C PRO A 39 17.63 3.09 -9.59
N THR A 40 16.34 2.91 -9.25
CA THR A 40 15.83 1.70 -8.56
C THR A 40 14.69 1.01 -9.31
N THR A 41 14.38 1.46 -10.52
CA THR A 41 13.22 1.02 -11.31
C THR A 41 13.64 0.47 -12.66
N ILE A 42 12.79 -0.37 -13.23
CA ILE A 42 12.95 -0.98 -14.56
C ILE A 42 11.64 -0.76 -15.31
N MET A 43 11.74 -0.41 -16.58
CA MET A 43 10.60 -0.36 -17.49
C MET A 43 10.39 -1.76 -18.06
N LEU A 44 9.17 -2.28 -17.96
CA LEU A 44 8.82 -3.62 -18.42
C LEU A 44 7.57 -3.54 -19.29
N GLU A 45 7.62 -4.23 -20.43
CA GLU A 45 6.48 -4.55 -21.25
C GLU A 45 6.20 -6.05 -21.11
N ILE A 46 4.94 -6.42 -20.87
CA ILE A 46 4.52 -7.80 -20.69
C ILE A 46 3.49 -8.11 -21.77
N ASP A 47 3.79 -9.09 -22.61
CA ASP A 47 2.82 -9.64 -23.54
C ASP A 47 1.87 -10.60 -22.81
N LEU A 48 0.63 -10.14 -22.57
CA LEU A 48 -0.41 -10.92 -21.91
C LEU A 48 -0.95 -12.05 -22.78
N ALA A 49 -0.71 -12.04 -24.09
CA ALA A 49 -1.06 -13.15 -24.99
C ALA A 49 0.05 -14.20 -25.09
N GLY A 50 1.26 -13.88 -24.61
CA GLY A 50 2.46 -14.69 -24.77
C GLY A 50 2.56 -15.89 -23.82
N GLY A 51 1.66 -16.02 -22.84
CA GLY A 51 1.66 -17.13 -21.89
C GLY A 51 0.47 -17.08 -20.93
N SER A 52 0.33 -18.13 -20.12
CA SER A 52 -0.65 -18.15 -19.02
C SER A 52 -0.23 -17.23 -17.87
N ASP A 53 -1.20 -16.85 -17.02
CA ASP A 53 -0.96 -16.01 -15.84
C ASP A 53 0.15 -16.58 -14.92
N ASP A 54 0.19 -17.90 -14.76
CA ASP A 54 1.19 -18.60 -13.93
C ASP A 54 2.59 -18.52 -14.55
N GLU A 55 2.71 -18.72 -15.86
CA GLU A 55 3.99 -18.61 -16.56
C GLU A 55 4.54 -17.18 -16.50
N ILE A 56 3.68 -16.18 -16.71
CA ILE A 56 4.03 -14.77 -16.63
C ILE A 56 4.45 -14.42 -15.19
N ALA A 57 3.68 -14.83 -14.19
CA ALA A 57 3.98 -14.56 -12.79
C ALA A 57 5.31 -15.21 -12.35
N GLU A 58 5.58 -16.45 -12.77
CA GLU A 58 6.81 -17.16 -12.44
C GLU A 58 8.03 -16.53 -13.12
N ALA A 59 7.90 -16.14 -14.40
CA ALA A 59 8.95 -15.41 -15.11
C ALA A 59 9.31 -14.08 -14.41
N LEU A 60 8.29 -13.32 -13.96
CA LEU A 60 8.50 -12.12 -13.16
C LEU A 60 9.21 -12.43 -11.84
N ARG A 61 8.76 -13.47 -11.13
CA ARG A 61 9.32 -13.87 -9.83
C ARG A 61 10.80 -14.19 -9.91
N VAL A 62 11.22 -14.95 -10.94
CA VAL A 62 12.62 -15.33 -11.17
C VAL A 62 13.47 -14.16 -11.66
N SER A 63 12.89 -13.19 -12.36
CA SER A 63 13.60 -12.02 -12.88
C SER A 63 13.91 -10.96 -11.82
N LEU A 64 13.04 -10.79 -10.80
CA LEU A 64 13.17 -9.77 -9.76
C LEU A 64 14.55 -9.76 -9.04
N PRO A 65 15.15 -10.90 -8.61
CA PRO A 65 16.48 -10.90 -8.02
C PRO A 65 17.59 -10.46 -8.98
N GLN A 66 17.50 -10.82 -10.26
CA GLN A 66 18.50 -10.46 -11.26
C GLN A 66 18.46 -8.95 -11.52
N TRP A 67 17.27 -8.40 -11.68
CA TRP A 67 17.02 -6.97 -11.83
C TRP A 67 17.55 -6.15 -10.64
N ARG A 68 17.35 -6.63 -9.42
CA ARG A 68 17.93 -6.02 -8.21
C ARG A 68 19.46 -6.01 -8.25
N LYS A 69 20.08 -7.11 -8.69
CA LYS A 69 21.54 -7.22 -8.84
C LYS A 69 22.07 -6.21 -9.86
N VAL A 70 21.42 -6.09 -11.03
CA VAL A 70 21.79 -5.12 -12.08
C VAL A 70 21.70 -3.69 -11.56
N LYS A 71 20.69 -3.37 -10.76
CA LYS A 71 20.49 -2.02 -10.19
C LYS A 71 21.24 -1.77 -8.87
N GLY A 72 21.92 -2.77 -8.31
CA GLY A 72 22.59 -2.66 -7.01
C GLY A 72 21.63 -2.42 -5.83
N VAL A 73 20.34 -2.75 -5.98
CA VAL A 73 19.30 -2.49 -4.97
C VAL A 73 19.11 -3.72 -4.10
N LYS A 74 19.13 -3.53 -2.77
CA LYS A 74 18.81 -4.60 -1.82
C LYS A 74 17.29 -4.72 -1.66
N PRO A 75 16.75 -5.94 -1.46
CA PRO A 75 15.37 -6.10 -1.05
C PRO A 75 15.09 -5.29 0.22
N ALA A 76 13.91 -4.68 0.33
CA ALA A 76 13.48 -4.10 1.58
C ALA A 76 13.45 -5.20 2.67
N PRO A 77 13.91 -4.91 3.90
CA PRO A 77 13.83 -5.87 4.99
C PRO A 77 12.37 -6.27 5.21
N LEU A 78 12.14 -7.56 5.46
CA LEU A 78 10.81 -8.12 5.79
C LEU A 78 10.31 -7.64 7.16
N ASP A 79 11.19 -7.02 7.95
CA ASP A 79 11.03 -6.82 9.38
C ASP A 79 10.60 -5.39 9.71
N ALA A 80 9.32 -5.22 10.07
CA ALA A 80 8.87 -4.20 11.03
C ALA A 80 7.37 -4.33 11.37
N VAL A 81 6.60 -4.94 10.48
CA VAL A 81 5.16 -5.15 10.67
C VAL A 81 4.85 -6.56 10.18
N ARG A 82 3.98 -7.30 10.86
CA ARG A 82 3.41 -8.54 10.34
C ARG A 82 1.92 -8.26 10.19
N PHE A 83 1.52 -7.82 9.01
CA PHE A 83 0.10 -7.67 8.72
C PHE A 83 -0.54 -9.07 8.55
N GLY A 84 -1.68 -9.29 9.21
CA GLY A 84 -2.43 -10.55 9.18
C GLY A 84 -3.81 -10.41 9.81
N TYR A 85 -4.49 -11.51 10.08
CA TYR A 85 -5.85 -11.52 10.65
C TYR A 85 -5.96 -10.69 11.94
N GLY A 86 -4.99 -10.78 12.85
CA GLY A 86 -4.97 -9.97 14.07
C GLY A 86 -4.84 -8.46 13.83
N ALA A 87 -4.19 -8.03 12.74
CA ALA A 87 -4.12 -6.61 12.37
C ALA A 87 -5.47 -6.12 11.82
N ILE A 88 -6.16 -6.94 11.03
CA ILE A 88 -7.54 -6.69 10.59
C ILE A 88 -8.46 -6.61 11.81
N LYS A 89 -8.32 -7.54 12.77
CA LYS A 89 -9.06 -7.51 14.04
C LYS A 89 -8.91 -6.19 14.76
N LYS A 90 -7.67 -5.73 14.96
CA LYS A 90 -7.37 -4.45 15.61
C LYS A 90 -7.93 -3.25 14.84
N LEU A 91 -7.83 -3.23 13.51
CA LEU A 91 -8.38 -2.15 12.68
C LEU A 91 -9.87 -1.92 12.95
N ILE A 92 -10.62 -3.01 13.07
CA ILE A 92 -12.07 -2.97 13.30
C ILE A 92 -12.39 -2.73 14.78
N SER A 93 -11.84 -3.56 15.68
CA SER A 93 -12.14 -3.50 17.11
C SER A 93 -11.73 -2.17 17.75
N TYR A 94 -10.65 -1.55 17.29
CA TYR A 94 -10.18 -0.27 17.83
C TYR A 94 -10.73 0.94 17.06
N ARG A 95 -11.68 0.71 16.13
CA ARG A 95 -12.33 1.76 15.32
C ARG A 95 -11.29 2.67 14.65
N ILE A 96 -10.24 2.07 14.08
CA ILE A 96 -9.09 2.81 13.53
C ILE A 96 -9.49 3.66 12.33
N ILE A 97 -10.36 3.16 11.45
CA ILE A 97 -10.82 3.93 10.28
C ILE A 97 -11.58 5.21 10.74
N PRO A 98 -12.60 5.13 11.61
CA PRO A 98 -13.20 6.32 12.22
C PRO A 98 -12.20 7.23 12.95
N MET A 99 -11.25 6.66 13.68
CA MET A 99 -10.23 7.46 14.37
C MET A 99 -9.39 8.27 13.39
N LEU A 100 -8.91 7.66 12.30
CA LEU A 100 -8.16 8.35 11.26
C LEU A 100 -8.96 9.48 10.62
N ASP A 101 -10.26 9.27 10.38
CA ASP A 101 -11.13 10.31 9.83
C ASP A 101 -11.28 11.49 10.81
N LEU A 102 -11.51 11.23 12.10
CA LEU A 102 -11.57 12.26 13.15
C LEU A 102 -10.25 13.03 13.28
N LEU A 103 -9.11 12.33 13.22
CA LEU A 103 -7.79 12.95 13.26
C LEU A 103 -7.55 13.85 12.05
N ALA A 104 -7.83 13.35 10.85
CA ALA A 104 -7.71 14.12 9.61
C ALA A 104 -8.64 15.35 9.61
N TRP A 105 -9.86 15.20 10.11
CA TRP A 105 -10.79 16.31 10.30
C TRP A 105 -10.25 17.34 11.30
N SER A 106 -9.74 16.89 12.45
CA SER A 106 -9.23 17.78 13.50
C SER A 106 -8.04 18.61 13.01
N GLU A 107 -7.16 18.00 12.21
CA GLU A 107 -6.00 18.65 11.61
C GLU A 107 -6.45 19.73 10.63
N ARG A 108 -7.39 19.41 9.73
CA ARG A 108 -7.94 20.37 8.75
C ARG A 108 -8.66 21.54 9.41
N LYS A 109 -9.36 21.29 10.52
CA LYS A 109 -10.09 22.31 11.28
C LYS A 109 -9.24 23.02 12.33
N LYS A 110 -7.98 22.61 12.53
CA LYS A 110 -7.07 23.11 13.56
C LYS A 110 -7.69 23.05 14.97
N VAL A 111 -8.41 21.97 15.25
CA VAL A 111 -9.04 21.71 16.55
C VAL A 111 -8.24 20.65 17.28
N LEU A 112 -7.90 20.91 18.55
CA LEU A 112 -7.24 19.92 19.37
C LEU A 112 -8.25 18.86 19.84
N LEU A 113 -8.00 17.60 19.46
CA LEU A 113 -8.80 16.45 19.89
C LEU A 113 -8.00 15.60 20.87
N SER A 114 -8.34 15.73 22.16
CA SER A 114 -7.72 14.94 23.23
C SER A 114 -8.12 13.46 23.12
N ASP A 115 -7.32 12.59 23.73
CA ASP A 115 -7.57 11.14 23.73
C ASP A 115 -8.89 10.78 24.42
N ASP A 116 -9.29 11.49 25.48
CA ASP A 116 -10.60 11.32 26.13
C ASP A 116 -11.77 11.72 25.21
N ARG A 117 -11.58 12.78 24.40
CA ARG A 117 -12.60 13.18 23.41
C ARG A 117 -12.69 12.16 22.29
N LEU A 118 -11.57 11.63 21.81
CA LEU A 118 -11.56 10.52 20.84
C LEU A 118 -12.29 9.30 21.39
N SER A 119 -11.99 8.89 22.62
CA SER A 119 -12.66 7.77 23.28
C SER A 119 -14.19 7.94 23.29
N ARG A 120 -14.70 9.11 23.72
CA ARG A 120 -16.14 9.41 23.75
C ARG A 120 -16.81 9.59 22.38
N LEU A 121 -16.05 9.98 21.36
CA LEU A 121 -16.57 10.09 19.99
C LEU A 121 -16.59 8.73 19.30
N LEU A 122 -15.61 7.89 19.62
CA LEU A 122 -15.46 6.57 19.02
C LEU A 122 -16.36 5.56 19.69
N TYR A 123 -16.61 5.66 21.00
CA TYR A 123 -17.36 4.70 21.82
C TYR A 123 -18.52 5.38 22.54
N THR A 124 -19.65 4.68 22.62
CA THR A 124 -20.91 5.17 23.21
C THR A 124 -21.31 4.29 24.39
N ASP A 125 -22.21 4.77 25.24
CA ASP A 125 -22.72 4.02 26.38
C ASP A 125 -23.55 2.77 25.99
N GLU A 126 -23.87 2.61 24.69
CA GLU A 126 -24.51 1.40 24.14
C GLU A 126 -23.52 0.27 23.87
N ASP A 127 -22.22 0.55 23.85
CA ASP A 127 -21.18 -0.44 23.64
C ASP A 127 -20.98 -1.32 24.89
N ASP A 128 -20.57 -2.58 24.70
CA ASP A 128 -20.13 -3.44 25.81
C ASP A 128 -18.96 -2.76 26.53
N ASP A 129 -19.04 -2.64 27.86
CA ASP A 129 -17.99 -2.07 28.73
C ASP A 129 -16.59 -2.63 28.43
N LYS A 130 -16.50 -3.91 28.04
CA LYS A 130 -15.23 -4.56 27.69
C LYS A 130 -14.66 -4.10 26.35
N ALA A 131 -15.52 -3.61 25.46
CA ALA A 131 -15.15 -3.06 24.16
C ALA A 131 -14.81 -1.56 24.23
N ILE A 132 -15.34 -0.84 25.23
CA ILE A 132 -15.09 0.60 25.42
C ILE A 132 -13.61 0.84 25.74
N ARG A 133 -12.95 1.66 24.93
CA ARG A 133 -11.54 2.02 25.11
C ARG A 133 -11.41 3.43 25.65
N GLN A 134 -11.04 3.53 26.93
CA GLN A 134 -10.75 4.79 27.63
C GLN A 134 -9.58 5.57 27.03
N GLY A 135 -9.46 6.87 27.37
CA GLY A 135 -8.43 7.77 26.82
C GLY A 135 -6.99 7.26 26.93
N TYR A 136 -6.62 6.55 28.00
CA TYR A 136 -5.28 5.97 28.12
C TYR A 136 -5.03 4.83 27.10
N HIS A 137 -6.04 4.03 26.76
CA HIS A 137 -5.93 3.02 25.69
C HIS A 137 -5.71 3.68 24.33
N ILE A 138 -6.44 4.78 24.07
CA ILE A 138 -6.28 5.56 22.84
C ILE A 138 -4.86 6.08 22.73
N ARG A 139 -4.36 6.72 23.79
CA ARG A 139 -3.03 7.33 23.84
C ARG A 139 -1.91 6.31 23.66
N ASP A 140 -1.98 5.20 24.42
CA ASP A 140 -0.84 4.30 24.60
C ASP A 140 -0.79 3.20 23.53
N ALA A 141 -1.92 2.87 22.88
CA ALA A 141 -2.00 1.79 21.91
C ALA A 141 -2.68 2.17 20.59
N ASP A 142 -3.91 2.70 20.65
CA ASP A 142 -4.77 2.74 19.47
C ASP A 142 -4.36 3.85 18.49
N ARG A 143 -4.02 5.05 19.00
CA ARG A 143 -3.50 6.17 18.19
C ARG A 143 -2.13 5.84 17.58
N PRO A 144 -1.12 5.32 18.32
CA PRO A 144 0.11 4.84 17.71
C PRO A 144 -0.13 3.81 16.59
N PHE A 145 -1.06 2.87 16.81
CA PHE A 145 -1.42 1.90 15.79
C PHE A 145 -2.09 2.56 14.58
N ALA A 146 -3.04 3.49 14.78
CA ALA A 146 -3.68 4.24 13.71
C ALA A 146 -2.65 4.98 12.83
N MET A 147 -1.71 5.69 13.45
CA MET A 147 -0.64 6.39 12.71
C MET A 147 0.24 5.42 11.91
N LYS A 148 0.54 4.23 12.46
CA LYS A 148 1.25 3.19 11.74
C LYS A 148 0.49 2.68 10.51
N THR A 149 -0.84 2.68 10.54
CA THR A 149 -1.66 2.14 9.45
C THR A 149 -1.65 2.98 8.17
N VAL A 150 -1.30 4.27 8.26
CA VAL A 150 -1.17 5.17 7.10
C VAL A 150 0.25 5.20 6.53
N GLU A 151 1.19 4.49 7.15
CA GLU A 151 2.55 4.36 6.65
C GLU A 151 2.60 3.45 5.42
N ILE A 152 3.49 3.78 4.48
CA ILE A 152 3.60 3.06 3.20
C ILE A 152 3.90 1.57 3.38
N ASP A 153 4.66 1.21 4.41
CA ASP A 153 5.03 -0.18 4.67
C ASP A 153 3.85 -0.99 5.20
N PHE A 154 2.95 -0.38 5.99
CA PHE A 154 1.72 -1.03 6.40
C PHE A 154 0.82 -1.33 5.19
N LEU A 155 0.65 -0.36 4.28
CA LEU A 155 -0.14 -0.53 3.06
C LEU A 155 0.45 -1.59 2.12
N ARG A 156 1.78 -1.64 1.97
CA ARG A 156 2.47 -2.68 1.20
C ARG A 156 2.17 -4.07 1.75
N GLN A 157 2.22 -4.23 3.07
CA GLN A 157 1.94 -5.52 3.70
C GLN A 157 0.46 -5.90 3.67
N PHE A 158 -0.44 -4.94 3.82
CA PHE A 158 -1.87 -5.15 3.61
C PHE A 158 -2.12 -5.71 2.21
N ASN A 159 -1.59 -5.04 1.17
CA ASN A 159 -1.75 -5.48 -0.22
C ASN A 159 -1.13 -6.87 -0.44
N PHE A 160 0.05 -7.13 0.12
CA PHE A 160 0.68 -8.45 0.05
C PHE A 160 -0.20 -9.54 0.70
N PHE A 161 -0.70 -9.30 1.91
CA PHE A 161 -1.56 -10.25 2.62
C PHE A 161 -2.85 -10.54 1.86
N ILE A 162 -3.52 -9.50 1.36
CA ILE A 162 -4.78 -9.60 0.62
C ILE A 162 -4.60 -10.29 -0.74
N ASN A 163 -3.49 -10.06 -1.43
CA ASN A 163 -3.19 -10.75 -2.69
C ASN A 163 -2.81 -12.22 -2.47
N LYS A 164 -2.12 -12.55 -1.38
CA LYS A 164 -1.79 -13.93 -1.01
C LYS A 164 -3.03 -14.72 -0.55
N ASN A 165 -3.98 -14.06 0.08
CA ASN A 165 -5.21 -14.67 0.60
C ASN A 165 -6.43 -14.16 -0.16
N GLN A 166 -6.52 -14.48 -1.47
CA GLN A 166 -7.57 -13.92 -2.33
C GLN A 166 -8.99 -14.18 -1.82
N HIS A 167 -9.24 -15.34 -1.18
CA HIS A 167 -10.53 -15.65 -0.55
C HIS A 167 -10.99 -14.60 0.46
N VAL A 168 -10.05 -13.93 1.16
CA VAL A 168 -10.37 -12.88 2.14
C VAL A 168 -10.99 -11.65 1.47
N LYS A 169 -10.72 -11.39 0.18
CA LYS A 169 -11.31 -10.26 -0.56
C LYS A 169 -12.83 -10.37 -0.70
N GLU A 170 -13.33 -11.60 -0.78
CA GLU A 170 -14.75 -11.89 -1.00
C GLU A 170 -15.49 -12.17 0.32
N MET A 171 -14.75 -12.36 1.41
CA MET A 171 -15.33 -12.58 2.72
C MET A 171 -15.89 -11.29 3.33
N ARG A 172 -16.99 -11.43 4.07
CA ARG A 172 -17.46 -10.36 4.95
C ARG A 172 -16.44 -10.13 6.05
N VAL A 173 -16.19 -8.87 6.39
CA VAL A 173 -15.28 -8.50 7.48
C VAL A 173 -15.62 -9.24 8.77
N SER A 174 -16.90 -9.37 9.11
CA SER A 174 -17.37 -10.12 10.29
C SER A 174 -16.91 -11.58 10.35
N ASP A 175 -16.71 -12.22 9.19
CA ASP A 175 -16.25 -13.61 9.11
C ASP A 175 -14.73 -13.69 9.16
N VAL A 176 -14.03 -12.72 8.57
CA VAL A 176 -12.57 -12.57 8.71
C VAL A 176 -12.18 -12.38 10.17
N MET A 177 -12.99 -11.65 10.95
CA MET A 177 -12.80 -11.43 12.39
C MET A 177 -12.88 -12.71 13.22
N LYS A 178 -13.49 -13.79 12.71
CA LYS A 178 -13.57 -15.09 13.40
C LYS A 178 -12.33 -15.94 13.12
N LEU A 179 -11.71 -15.75 11.95
CA LEU A 179 -10.49 -16.48 11.57
C LEU A 179 -9.30 -16.11 12.45
N SER A 180 -9.23 -14.86 12.94
CA SER A 180 -8.18 -14.43 13.86
C SER A 180 -8.19 -15.14 15.22
N ASP A 181 -9.31 -15.80 15.57
CA ASP A 181 -9.51 -16.45 16.87
C ASP A 181 -9.23 -17.95 16.81
N SER A 182 -8.92 -18.45 15.60
CA SER A 182 -8.66 -19.87 15.30
C SER A 182 -7.16 -20.16 15.04
N GLU A 183 -6.30 -19.15 15.12
CA GLU A 183 -4.82 -19.24 15.09
C GLU A 183 -4.23 -18.88 16.45
#